data_AF-A0A9P9IT07-F1
#
_entry.id   AF-A0A9P9IT07-F1
#
_cell.length_a   1.000
_cell.length_b   1.000
_cell.length_c   1.000
_cell.angle_alpha   90.00
_cell.angle_beta   90.00
_cell.angle_gamma   90.00
#
_symmetry.space_group_name_H-M   'P 1'
#
loop_
_entity.id
_entity.type
_entity.pdbx_description
1 polymer ?
#
loop_
_entity_poly.entity_id
_entity_poly.type
_entity_poly.pdbx_seq_one_letter_code
_entity_poly.pdbx_strand_id
1 'polypeptide(L)'
;MNGDYDLLELSKVSGFYGPGNWSGWFLTIVTSYISIIRNPDSTRVHDVLLHLLGTNWAAIDLLRQVSSYEILGKMKDSSTEIAGLEEAIAAPINISTWGIIHALLQFFLSLTLASDPRRQILPYRASVLLAGTFIPSMSLTHCILSPDKTTSSEWTTFTPKLLVFYWNNITPLIHGIILFLISFIGIWTCVFVLIASGVAGKYIKVNQIYKPS
;
A
#
# COMPACT_ATOMS: atom_id res chain seq x y z
N MET A 1 -0.70 39.01 2.81
CA MET A 1 0.34 37.99 3.09
C MET A 1 -0.39 36.75 3.55
N ASN A 2 -0.74 35.87 2.61
CA ASN A 2 -1.38 34.60 2.92
C ASN A 2 -0.27 33.61 3.22
N GLY A 3 -0.24 33.09 4.45
CA GLY A 3 0.79 32.17 4.91
C GLY A 3 0.60 30.80 4.26
N ASP A 4 1.30 30.58 3.15
CA ASP A 4 1.48 29.28 2.49
C ASP A 4 2.38 28.36 3.33
N TYR A 5 1.93 27.98 4.53
CA TYR A 5 2.64 27.01 5.39
C TYR A 5 2.16 25.57 5.22
N ASP A 6 1.31 25.28 4.22
CA ASP A 6 0.96 23.90 3.89
C ASP A 6 2.05 23.25 3.02
N LEU A 7 3.19 22.97 3.66
CA LEU A 7 4.36 22.33 3.03
C LEU A 7 4.06 20.97 2.39
N LEU A 8 2.95 20.33 2.78
CA LEU A 8 2.54 19.02 2.31
C LEU A 8 1.25 19.06 1.47
N GLU A 9 0.69 20.25 1.22
CA GLU A 9 -0.58 20.46 0.50
C GLU A 9 -1.72 19.51 0.92
N LEU A 10 -1.69 19.02 2.17
CA LEU A 10 -2.69 18.06 2.65
C LEU A 10 -4.08 18.70 2.72
N SER A 11 -4.14 20.03 2.83
CA SER A 11 -5.40 20.77 2.78
C SER A 11 -6.04 20.79 1.38
N LYS A 12 -5.28 20.53 0.31
CA LYS A 12 -5.81 20.46 -1.06
C LYS A 12 -6.50 19.14 -1.36
N VAL A 13 -6.21 18.09 -0.59
CA VAL A 13 -6.90 16.81 -0.69
C VAL A 13 -8.29 16.94 -0.06
N SER A 14 -9.27 17.33 -0.89
CA SER A 14 -10.67 17.35 -0.48
C SER A 14 -11.32 15.97 -0.67
N GLY A 15 -12.30 15.62 0.17
CA GLY A 15 -13.07 14.38 0.06
C GLY A 15 -12.54 13.20 0.90
N PHE A 16 -12.61 11.99 0.34
CA PHE A 16 -12.40 10.73 1.09
C PHE A 16 -10.97 10.55 1.63
N TYR A 17 -9.98 11.23 1.06
CA TYR A 17 -8.59 11.16 1.53
C TYR A 17 -8.12 12.40 2.28
N GLY A 18 -9.05 13.23 2.75
CA GLY A 18 -8.72 14.45 3.49
C GLY A 18 -7.98 14.17 4.82
N PRO A 19 -7.46 15.23 5.48
CA PRO A 19 -6.59 15.12 6.66
C PRO A 19 -7.17 14.26 7.80
N GLY A 20 -8.49 14.29 8.01
CA GLY A 20 -9.17 13.47 9.02
C GLY A 20 -9.07 11.97 8.75
N ASN A 21 -9.29 11.54 7.51
CA ASN A 21 -9.21 10.13 7.14
C ASN A 21 -7.75 9.65 7.12
N TRP A 22 -6.83 10.51 6.69
CA TRP A 22 -5.40 10.21 6.70
C TRP A 22 -4.88 10.02 8.13
N SER A 23 -5.22 10.94 9.04
CA SER A 23 -4.86 10.83 10.47
C SER A 23 -5.53 9.64 11.15
N GLY A 24 -6.80 9.35 10.84
CA GLY A 24 -7.50 8.16 11.32
C GLY A 24 -6.80 6.87 10.89
N TRP A 25 -6.47 6.74 9.60
CA TRP A 25 -5.71 5.59 9.09
C TRP A 25 -4.31 5.51 9.74
N PHE A 26 -3.60 6.62 9.88
CA PHE A 26 -2.30 6.63 10.55
C PHE A 26 -2.39 6.20 12.02
N LEU A 27 -3.43 6.64 12.75
CA LEU A 27 -3.67 6.19 14.12
C LEU A 27 -3.87 4.67 14.19
N THR A 28 -4.57 4.06 13.22
CA THR A 28 -4.74 2.60 13.18
C THR A 28 -3.41 1.85 12.99
N ILE A 29 -2.44 2.46 12.30
CA ILE A 29 -1.07 1.93 12.19
C ILE A 29 -0.37 2.03 13.55
N VAL A 30 -0.42 3.18 14.21
CA VAL A 30 0.21 3.37 15.52
C VAL A 30 -0.37 2.40 16.56
N THR A 31 -1.70 2.24 16.61
CA THR A 31 -2.35 1.32 17.55
C THR A 31 -1.98 -0.14 17.28
N SER A 32 -1.83 -0.53 16.01
CA SER A 32 -1.38 -1.90 15.69
C SER A 32 0.06 -2.16 16.11
N TYR A 33 0.98 -1.19 15.97
CA TYR A 33 2.33 -1.31 16.54
C TYR A 33 2.30 -1.48 18.06
N ILE A 34 1.53 -0.65 18.76
CA ILE A 34 1.40 -0.74 20.22
C ILE A 34 0.85 -2.12 20.63
N SER A 35 -0.14 -2.65 19.90
CA SER A 35 -0.70 -3.98 20.17
C SER A 35 0.31 -5.10 19.95
N ILE A 36 1.11 -5.03 18.88
CA ILE A 36 2.17 -6.00 18.59
C ILE A 36 3.23 -6.00 19.68
N ILE A 37 3.68 -4.83 20.12
CA ILE A 37 4.73 -4.71 21.15
C ILE A 37 4.21 -5.15 22.52
N ARG A 38 2.99 -4.73 22.91
CA ARG A 38 2.43 -5.05 24.23
C ARG A 38 2.02 -6.52 24.37
N ASN A 39 1.52 -7.12 23.29
CA ASN A 39 1.00 -8.49 23.30
C ASN A 39 1.48 -9.25 22.05
N PRO A 40 2.78 -9.61 22.00
CA PRO A 40 3.38 -10.24 20.82
C PRO A 40 2.75 -11.60 20.50
N ASP A 41 2.37 -12.36 21.54
CA ASP A 41 1.80 -13.70 21.39
C ASP A 41 0.28 -13.75 21.20
N SER A 42 -0.37 -12.58 21.17
CA SER A 42 -1.83 -12.49 21.03
C SER A 42 -2.29 -12.91 19.64
N THR A 43 -3.29 -13.77 19.60
CA THR A 43 -3.99 -14.18 18.38
C THR A 43 -5.02 -13.14 17.93
N ARG A 44 -5.25 -12.08 18.71
CA ARG A 44 -6.18 -11.00 18.36
C ARG A 44 -5.56 -10.15 17.25
N VAL A 45 -6.29 -10.05 16.14
CA VAL A 45 -5.87 -9.31 14.93
C VAL A 45 -6.67 -8.03 14.69
N HIS A 46 -7.68 -7.73 15.52
CA HIS A 46 -8.56 -6.57 15.32
C HIS A 46 -7.81 -5.24 15.17
N ASP A 47 -6.72 -5.07 15.93
CA ASP A 47 -5.90 -3.85 15.90
C ASP A 47 -5.20 -3.66 14.54
N VAL A 48 -4.89 -4.77 13.87
CA VAL A 48 -4.22 -4.80 12.56
C VAL A 48 -5.24 -4.69 11.42
N LEU A 49 -6.43 -5.27 11.60
CA LEU A 49 -7.45 -5.32 10.54
C LEU A 49 -7.86 -3.93 10.06
N LEU A 50 -7.96 -2.94 10.95
CA LEU A 50 -8.42 -1.59 10.57
C LEU A 50 -7.48 -0.90 9.57
N HIS A 51 -6.16 -0.91 9.83
CA HIS A 51 -5.23 -0.27 8.88
C HIS A 51 -5.09 -1.09 7.59
N LEU A 52 -5.22 -2.42 7.66
CA LEU A 52 -5.24 -3.27 6.46
C LEU A 52 -6.48 -2.99 5.61
N LEU A 53 -7.66 -2.85 6.22
CA LEU A 53 -8.89 -2.50 5.50
C LEU A 53 -8.76 -1.15 4.79
N GLY A 54 -8.23 -0.13 5.48
CA GLY A 54 -7.97 1.18 4.86
C GLY A 54 -6.99 1.09 3.69
N THR A 55 -5.91 0.33 3.85
CA THR A 55 -4.90 0.10 2.80
C THR A 55 -5.49 -0.65 1.59
N ASN A 56 -6.29 -1.70 1.84
CA ASN A 56 -6.92 -2.48 0.77
C ASN A 56 -8.00 -1.68 0.04
N TRP A 57 -8.75 -0.84 0.77
CA TRP A 57 -9.72 0.06 0.15
C TRP A 57 -9.04 1.07 -0.77
N ALA A 58 -7.95 1.70 -0.31
CA ALA A 58 -7.14 2.59 -1.14
C ALA A 58 -6.60 1.89 -2.39
N ALA A 59 -6.17 0.64 -2.28
CA ALA A 59 -5.71 -0.15 -3.41
C ALA A 59 -6.81 -0.46 -4.45
N ILE A 60 -8.01 -0.80 -3.99
CA ILE A 60 -9.17 -1.02 -4.88
C ILE A 60 -9.55 0.29 -5.57
N ASP A 61 -9.56 1.39 -4.82
CA ASP A 61 -9.86 2.70 -5.36
C ASP A 61 -8.81 3.12 -6.41
N LEU A 62 -7.52 2.86 -6.14
CA LEU A 62 -6.45 3.05 -7.12
C LEU A 62 -6.70 2.29 -8.43
N LEU A 63 -7.05 1.00 -8.33
CA LEU A 63 -7.36 0.19 -9.53
C LEU A 63 -8.52 0.80 -10.31
N ARG A 64 -9.59 1.21 -9.63
CA ARG A 64 -10.77 1.83 -10.27
C ARG A 64 -10.38 3.12 -10.98
N GLN A 65 -9.64 3.99 -10.32
CA GLN A 65 -9.25 5.28 -10.86
C GLN A 65 -8.28 5.16 -12.05
N VAL A 66 -7.31 4.23 -11.98
CA VAL A 66 -6.41 3.95 -13.10
C VAL A 66 -7.20 3.42 -14.31
N SER A 67 -8.16 2.53 -14.11
CA SER A 67 -9.02 2.06 -15.20
C SER A 67 -9.90 3.18 -15.77
N SER A 68 -10.46 4.05 -14.94
CA SER A 68 -11.21 5.23 -15.41
C SER A 68 -10.32 6.19 -16.20
N TYR A 69 -9.07 6.38 -15.78
CA TYR A 69 -8.12 7.21 -16.50
C TYR A 69 -7.80 6.65 -17.89
N GLU A 70 -7.58 5.34 -18.01
CA GLU A 70 -7.30 4.71 -19.30
C GLU A 70 -8.46 4.86 -20.29
N ILE A 71 -9.69 4.94 -19.78
CA ILE A 71 -10.89 5.17 -20.59
C ILE A 71 -10.99 6.66 -20.98
N LEU A 72 -10.79 7.57 -20.02
CA LEU A 72 -10.91 9.02 -20.22
C LEU A 72 -9.74 9.60 -21.03
N GLY A 73 -8.53 9.12 -20.85
CA GLY A 73 -7.35 9.54 -21.62
C GLY A 73 -7.46 9.24 -23.11
N LYS A 74 -8.33 8.31 -23.51
CA LYS A 74 -8.68 8.07 -24.91
C LYS A 74 -9.66 9.10 -25.47
N MET A 75 -10.36 9.83 -24.60
CA MET A 75 -11.31 10.90 -24.93
C MET A 75 -10.61 12.26 -24.72
N LYS A 76 -9.91 12.72 -25.75
CA LYS A 76 -8.81 13.70 -25.71
C LYS A 76 -9.16 15.16 -25.36
N ASP A 77 -10.33 15.45 -24.80
CA ASP A 77 -10.94 16.78 -24.96
C ASP A 77 -10.99 17.68 -23.70
N SER A 78 -10.53 17.26 -22.52
CA SER A 78 -10.59 18.10 -21.30
C SER A 78 -9.34 18.05 -20.42
N SER A 79 -8.49 19.08 -20.52
CA SER A 79 -7.31 19.27 -19.67
C SER A 79 -7.65 19.48 -18.19
N THR A 80 -8.83 20.04 -17.88
CA THR A 80 -9.30 20.29 -16.52
C THR A 80 -9.72 19.00 -15.80
N GLU A 81 -10.33 18.05 -16.52
CA GLU A 81 -10.72 16.75 -15.94
C GLU A 81 -9.52 15.88 -15.60
N ILE A 82 -8.46 15.97 -16.41
CA ILE A 82 -7.20 15.24 -16.19
C ILE A 82 -6.54 15.67 -14.88
N ALA A 83 -6.49 16.98 -14.60
CA ALA A 83 -5.89 17.51 -13.37
C ALA A 83 -6.59 17.04 -12.09
N GLY A 84 -7.93 16.95 -12.11
CA GLY A 84 -8.69 16.42 -10.95
C GLY A 84 -8.45 14.93 -10.71
N LEU A 85 -8.18 14.16 -11.76
CA LEU A 85 -7.90 12.73 -11.64
C LEU A 85 -6.47 12.44 -11.15
N GLU A 86 -5.50 13.30 -11.49
CA GLU A 86 -4.13 13.22 -10.96
C GLU A 86 -4.13 13.24 -9.43
N GLU A 87 -4.83 14.21 -8.84
CA GLU A 87 -4.94 14.36 -7.39
C GLU A 87 -5.68 13.18 -6.74
N ALA A 88 -6.72 12.69 -7.41
CA ALA A 88 -7.50 11.55 -6.95
C ALA A 88 -6.66 10.26 -6.89
N ILE A 89 -5.72 10.07 -7.84
CA ILE A 89 -4.86 8.88 -7.93
C ILE A 89 -3.69 8.94 -6.93
N ALA A 90 -3.13 10.13 -6.69
CA ALA A 90 -1.97 10.29 -5.83
C ALA A 90 -2.22 9.81 -4.39
N ALA A 91 -3.36 10.16 -3.80
CA ALA A 91 -3.70 9.76 -2.44
C ALA A 91 -3.76 8.24 -2.22
N PRO A 92 -4.50 7.44 -3.01
CA PRO A 92 -4.57 6.00 -2.84
C PRO A 92 -3.24 5.28 -3.17
N ILE A 93 -2.41 5.77 -4.09
CA ILE A 93 -1.06 5.21 -4.27
C ILE A 93 -0.24 5.44 -3.00
N ASN A 94 -0.27 6.64 -2.41
CA ASN A 94 0.49 6.96 -1.21
C ASN A 94 0.06 6.08 -0.02
N ILE A 95 -1.25 5.95 0.23
CA ILE A 95 -1.78 5.08 1.29
C ILE A 95 -1.43 3.61 1.04
N SER A 96 -1.55 3.13 -0.20
CA SER A 96 -1.20 1.75 -0.55
C SER A 96 0.29 1.47 -0.32
N THR A 97 1.15 2.41 -0.71
CA THR A 97 2.61 2.30 -0.55
C THR A 97 3.02 2.25 0.91
N TRP A 98 2.62 3.24 1.72
CA TRP A 98 2.95 3.28 3.14
C TRP A 98 2.27 2.15 3.91
N GLY A 99 1.06 1.78 3.52
CA GLY A 99 0.34 0.65 4.11
C GLY A 99 1.08 -0.67 3.93
N ILE A 100 1.64 -0.95 2.74
CA ILE A 100 2.52 -2.11 2.53
C ILE A 100 3.77 -2.02 3.39
N ILE A 101 4.47 -0.88 3.38
CA ILE A 101 5.70 -0.69 4.16
C ILE A 101 5.44 -1.00 5.64
N HIS A 102 4.39 -0.40 6.23
CA HIS A 102 4.06 -0.64 7.63
C HIS A 102 3.58 -2.07 7.90
N ALA A 103 2.82 -2.70 6.99
CA ALA A 103 2.42 -4.09 7.14
C ALA A 103 3.63 -5.05 7.11
N LEU A 104 4.61 -4.80 6.24
CA LEU A 104 5.86 -5.58 6.18
C LEU A 104 6.71 -5.38 7.44
N LEU A 105 6.86 -4.14 7.91
CA LEU A 105 7.56 -3.85 9.16
C LEU A 105 6.90 -4.54 10.36
N GLN A 106 5.57 -4.48 10.45
CA GLN A 106 4.81 -5.19 11.49
C GLN A 106 4.90 -6.71 11.35
N PHE A 107 5.01 -7.23 10.13
CA PHE A 107 5.24 -8.65 9.87
C PHE A 107 6.59 -9.09 10.44
N PHE A 108 7.68 -8.38 10.09
CA PHE A 108 9.01 -8.68 10.65
C PHE A 108 9.05 -8.47 12.17
N LEU A 109 8.41 -7.43 12.69
CA LEU A 109 8.30 -7.22 14.12
C LEU A 109 7.57 -8.38 14.81
N SER A 110 6.47 -8.87 14.25
CA SER A 110 5.74 -10.01 14.77
C SER A 110 6.56 -11.30 14.74
N LEU A 111 7.42 -11.48 13.72
CA LEU A 111 8.35 -12.61 13.67
C LEU A 111 9.45 -12.53 14.73
N THR A 112 10.03 -11.34 14.93
CA THR A 112 11.13 -11.14 15.89
C THR A 112 10.68 -11.20 17.34
N LEU A 113 9.46 -10.74 17.65
CA LEU A 113 8.91 -10.76 19.01
C LEU A 113 8.22 -12.08 19.38
N ALA A 114 7.96 -12.96 18.40
CA ALA A 114 7.45 -14.30 18.67
C ALA A 114 8.50 -15.07 19.50
N SER A 115 8.29 -15.06 20.81
CA SER A 115 9.31 -15.44 21.80
C SER A 115 9.36 -16.96 22.06
N ASP A 116 8.41 -17.72 21.51
CA ASP A 116 8.29 -19.14 21.77
C ASP A 116 8.85 -20.00 20.61
N PRO A 117 10.07 -20.55 20.73
CA PRO A 117 10.65 -21.45 19.72
C PRO A 117 9.85 -22.75 19.53
N ARG A 118 8.89 -23.08 20.42
CA ARG A 118 7.98 -24.22 20.23
C ARG A 118 6.85 -23.92 19.26
N ARG A 119 6.58 -22.64 18.95
CA ARG A 119 5.61 -22.24 17.93
C ARG A 119 6.28 -22.30 16.56
N GLN A 120 6.36 -23.50 15.98
CA GLN A 120 6.86 -23.73 14.62
C GLN A 120 5.95 -23.20 13.50
N ILE A 121 4.85 -22.51 13.86
CA ILE A 121 3.85 -22.02 12.91
C ILE A 121 3.95 -20.50 12.87
N LEU A 122 3.92 -19.95 11.65
CA LEU A 122 3.85 -18.51 11.41
C LEU A 122 2.76 -17.89 12.32
N PRO A 123 3.08 -16.87 13.14
CA PRO A 123 2.09 -16.24 14.01
C PRO A 123 0.87 -15.84 13.18
N TYR A 124 -0.34 -16.18 13.64
CA TYR A 124 -1.58 -15.90 12.91
C TYR A 124 -1.66 -14.43 12.45
N ARG A 125 -1.22 -13.52 13.30
CA ARG A 125 -1.11 -12.09 12.99
C ARG A 125 -0.17 -11.78 11.82
N ALA A 126 0.99 -12.43 11.76
CA ALA A 126 1.93 -12.29 10.64
C ALA A 126 1.31 -12.81 9.33
N SER A 127 0.55 -13.90 9.37
CA SER A 127 -0.22 -14.39 8.21
C SER A 127 -1.26 -13.37 7.73
N VAL A 128 -2.00 -12.75 8.65
CA VAL A 128 -3.01 -11.72 8.33
C VAL A 128 -2.36 -10.47 7.74
N LEU A 129 -1.25 -10.01 8.31
CA LEU A 129 -0.47 -8.89 7.76
C LEU A 129 -0.04 -9.19 6.33
N LEU A 130 0.54 -10.37 6.10
CA LEU A 130 1.04 -10.75 4.79
C LEU A 130 -0.09 -10.88 3.77
N ALA A 131 -1.17 -11.60 4.11
CA ALA A 131 -2.35 -11.71 3.25
C ALA A 131 -2.96 -10.34 2.93
N GLY A 132 -3.01 -9.44 3.91
CA GLY A 132 -3.53 -8.08 3.75
C GLY A 132 -2.70 -7.19 2.83
N THR A 133 -1.47 -7.57 2.47
CA THR A 133 -0.65 -6.81 1.50
C THR A 133 -0.89 -7.22 0.05
N PHE A 134 -1.68 -8.25 -0.23
CA PHE A 134 -1.83 -8.79 -1.59
C PHE A 134 -2.47 -7.80 -2.57
N ILE A 135 -3.65 -7.26 -2.26
CA ILE A 135 -4.36 -6.31 -3.12
C ILE A 135 -3.56 -5.01 -3.35
N PRO A 136 -3.00 -4.33 -2.31
CA PRO A 136 -2.19 -3.14 -2.55
C PRO A 136 -0.96 -3.45 -3.42
N SER A 137 -0.33 -4.61 -3.23
CA SER A 137 0.82 -5.02 -4.06
C SER A 137 0.44 -5.21 -5.53
N MET A 138 -0.72 -5.84 -5.80
CA MET A 138 -1.25 -5.96 -7.16
C MET A 138 -1.58 -4.59 -7.77
N SER A 139 -2.21 -3.70 -7.01
CA SER A 139 -2.59 -2.36 -7.50
C SER A 139 -1.37 -1.52 -7.90
N LEU A 140 -0.30 -1.55 -7.10
CA LEU A 140 0.95 -0.84 -7.39
C LEU A 140 1.71 -1.46 -8.57
N THR A 141 1.63 -2.79 -8.73
CA THR A 141 2.21 -3.49 -9.88
C THR A 141 1.47 -3.12 -11.18
N HIS A 142 0.13 -3.11 -11.13
CA HIS A 142 -0.72 -2.72 -12.26
C HIS A 142 -0.45 -1.28 -12.71
N CYS A 143 -0.18 -0.37 -11.78
CA CYS A 143 0.12 1.03 -12.11
C CYS A 143 1.32 1.19 -13.05
N ILE A 144 2.34 0.32 -12.98
CA ILE A 144 3.50 0.37 -13.89
C ILE A 144 3.31 -0.46 -15.15
N LEU A 145 2.72 -1.66 -15.04
CA LEU A 145 2.67 -2.59 -16.17
C LEU A 145 1.67 -2.18 -17.26
N SER A 146 0.83 -1.16 -17.03
CA SER A 146 -0.08 -0.65 -18.05
C SER A 146 0.71 -0.12 -19.28
N PRO A 147 0.68 -0.81 -20.44
CA PRO A 147 1.65 -0.64 -21.53
C PRO A 147 1.54 0.70 -22.29
N ASP A 148 0.41 1.40 -22.20
CA ASP A 148 0.18 2.68 -22.89
C ASP A 148 1.00 3.85 -22.27
N LYS A 149 1.79 3.59 -21.21
CA LYS A 149 2.44 4.62 -20.39
C LYS A 149 3.89 4.95 -20.77
N THR A 150 4.54 4.17 -21.64
CA THR A 150 5.98 4.34 -21.97
C THR A 150 6.25 5.10 -23.26
N THR A 151 5.22 5.37 -24.08
CA THR A 151 5.38 5.91 -25.44
C THR A 151 4.75 7.28 -25.69
N SER A 152 3.84 7.77 -24.84
CA SER A 152 3.30 9.12 -24.99
C SER A 152 4.17 10.14 -24.25
N SER A 153 4.58 11.21 -24.94
CA SER A 153 5.27 12.38 -24.39
C SER A 153 4.47 13.15 -23.32
N GLU A 154 3.25 12.70 -22.99
CA GLU A 154 2.34 13.32 -22.04
C GLU A 154 2.65 12.87 -20.59
N TRP A 155 3.19 11.66 -20.39
CA TRP A 155 3.57 11.17 -19.05
C TRP A 155 4.80 11.87 -18.46
N THR A 156 5.67 12.43 -19.28
CA THR A 156 6.81 13.27 -18.83
C THR A 156 6.39 14.65 -18.32
N THR A 157 5.15 15.07 -18.64
CA THR A 157 4.48 16.26 -18.07
C THR A 157 3.62 15.93 -16.84
N PHE A 158 3.10 14.70 -16.76
CA PHE A 158 2.30 14.15 -15.65
C PHE A 158 3.12 13.84 -14.39
N THR A 159 4.43 13.69 -14.57
CA THR A 159 5.41 13.11 -13.64
C THR A 159 5.74 13.95 -12.40
N PRO A 160 5.80 15.30 -12.38
CA PRO A 160 6.28 15.99 -11.18
C PRO A 160 5.26 16.04 -10.04
N LYS A 161 3.96 15.78 -10.30
CA LYS A 161 2.90 15.89 -9.29
C LYS A 161 2.50 14.56 -8.66
N LEU A 162 2.72 13.44 -9.36
CA LEU A 162 1.94 12.24 -9.08
C LEU A 162 2.41 11.39 -7.90
N LEU A 163 3.59 11.58 -7.25
CA LEU A 163 3.82 10.91 -5.96
C LEU A 163 5.05 11.22 -5.10
N VAL A 164 4.78 10.95 -3.82
CA VAL A 164 5.55 10.84 -2.57
C VAL A 164 5.87 12.19 -1.97
N PHE A 165 5.06 12.54 -0.96
CA PHE A 165 5.17 13.73 -0.10
C PHE A 165 4.56 15.04 -0.58
N TYR A 166 3.72 15.05 -1.64
CA TYR A 166 3.21 16.32 -2.20
C TYR A 166 4.36 17.32 -2.44
N TRP A 167 5.51 16.77 -2.84
CA TRP A 167 6.72 17.57 -2.96
C TRP A 167 6.68 18.31 -4.29
N ASN A 168 6.41 19.60 -4.21
CA ASN A 168 6.43 20.50 -5.36
C ASN A 168 7.83 20.53 -6.01
N ASN A 169 7.88 20.46 -7.34
CA ASN A 169 9.10 20.56 -8.17
C ASN A 169 10.03 19.33 -8.15
N ILE A 170 9.52 18.12 -7.92
CA ILE A 170 10.29 16.90 -8.20
C ILE A 170 10.65 16.85 -9.69
N THR A 171 11.91 16.55 -10.01
CA THR A 171 12.33 16.36 -11.40
C THR A 171 11.70 15.08 -11.98
N PRO A 172 11.35 15.04 -13.28
CA PRO A 172 10.75 13.85 -13.89
C PRO A 172 11.56 12.56 -13.68
N LEU A 173 12.90 12.69 -13.61
CA LEU A 173 13.80 11.58 -13.31
C LEU A 173 13.58 11.01 -11.90
N ILE A 174 13.57 11.86 -10.88
CA ILE A 174 13.38 11.44 -9.49
C ILE A 174 12.00 10.79 -9.34
N HIS A 175 10.97 11.36 -9.97
CA HIS A 175 9.64 10.76 -9.95
C HIS A 175 9.61 9.37 -10.60
N GLY A 176 10.24 9.21 -11.77
CA GLY A 176 10.33 7.90 -12.44
C GLY A 176 11.02 6.85 -11.56
N ILE A 177 12.08 7.25 -10.86
CA ILE A 177 12.77 6.38 -9.88
C ILE A 177 11.82 6.00 -8.74
N ILE A 178 11.09 6.97 -8.17
CA ILE A 178 10.15 6.72 -7.07
C ILE A 178 9.05 5.75 -7.49
N LEU A 179 8.41 5.98 -8.63
CA LEU A 179 7.39 5.07 -9.15
C LEU A 179 7.96 3.66 -9.33
N PHE A 180 9.14 3.56 -9.96
CA PHE A 180 9.83 2.29 -10.15
C PHE A 180 10.05 1.56 -8.82
N LEU A 181 10.53 2.26 -7.78
CA LEU A 181 10.73 1.69 -6.45
C LEU A 181 9.42 1.22 -5.81
N ILE A 182 8.34 1.97 -5.94
CA ILE A 182 7.02 1.62 -5.38
C ILE A 182 6.47 0.35 -6.01
N SER A 183 6.55 0.23 -7.34
CA SER A 183 6.10 -1.00 -7.99
C SER A 183 7.06 -2.15 -7.79
N PHE A 184 8.36 -1.89 -7.64
CA PHE A 184 9.32 -2.90 -7.22
C PHE A 184 8.91 -3.47 -5.85
N ILE A 185 8.54 -2.61 -4.88
CA ILE A 185 7.97 -3.04 -3.60
C ILE A 185 6.70 -3.88 -3.83
N GLY A 186 5.78 -3.44 -4.69
CA GLY A 186 4.57 -4.19 -5.02
C GLY A 186 4.86 -5.59 -5.58
N ILE A 187 5.73 -5.71 -6.58
CA ILE A 187 6.09 -6.99 -7.21
C ILE A 187 6.73 -7.93 -6.20
N TRP A 188 7.73 -7.46 -5.45
CA TRP A 188 8.41 -8.32 -4.47
C TRP A 188 7.51 -8.72 -3.32
N THR A 189 6.60 -7.85 -2.90
CA THR A 189 5.61 -8.20 -1.88
C THR A 189 4.63 -9.27 -2.39
N CYS A 190 4.13 -9.15 -3.62
CA CYS A 190 3.33 -10.21 -4.26
C CYS A 190 4.07 -11.56 -4.29
N VAL A 191 5.32 -11.57 -4.79
CA VAL A 191 6.14 -12.78 -4.84
C VAL A 191 6.35 -13.37 -3.44
N PHE A 192 6.65 -12.51 -2.46
CA PHE A 192 6.85 -12.92 -1.08
C PHE A 192 5.59 -13.53 -0.46
N VAL A 193 4.42 -12.92 -0.66
CA VAL A 193 3.12 -13.47 -0.23
C VAL A 193 2.88 -14.86 -0.82
N LEU A 194 3.14 -15.04 -2.11
CA LEU A 194 2.95 -16.34 -2.79
C LEU A 194 3.90 -17.41 -2.26
N ILE A 195 5.19 -17.08 -2.08
CA ILE A 195 6.20 -18.00 -1.52
C ILE A 195 5.81 -18.40 -0.10
N ALA A 196 5.51 -17.42 0.75
CA ALA A 196 5.14 -17.67 2.14
C ALA A 196 3.87 -18.52 2.26
N SER A 197 2.87 -18.27 1.40
CA SER A 197 1.64 -19.06 1.34
C SER A 197 1.92 -20.51 0.93
N GLY A 198 2.79 -20.72 -0.06
CA GLY A 198 3.21 -22.05 -0.50
C GLY A 198 3.99 -22.82 0.57
N VAL A 199 4.87 -22.14 1.31
CA VAL A 199 5.61 -22.71 2.44
C VAL A 199 4.67 -23.07 3.58
N ALA A 200 3.79 -22.15 3.99
CA ALA A 200 2.81 -22.38 5.06
C ALA A 200 1.90 -23.57 4.76
N GLY A 201 1.43 -23.71 3.51
CA GLY A 201 0.62 -24.85 3.08
C GLY A 201 1.32 -26.20 3.25
N LYS A 202 2.63 -26.27 2.98
CA LYS A 202 3.43 -27.49 3.20
C LYS A 202 3.53 -27.85 4.69
N TYR A 203 3.78 -26.88 5.56
CA TYR A 203 3.88 -27.11 7.01
C TYR A 203 2.58 -27.63 7.64
N ILE A 204 1.43 -27.09 7.23
CA ILE A 204 0.12 -27.54 7.72
C ILE A 204 -0.10 -29.02 7.38
N LYS A 205 0.25 -29.43 6.15
CA LYS A 205 0.08 -30.82 5.70
C LYS A 205 0.95 -31.80 6.50
N VAL A 206 2.19 -31.43 6.83
CA VAL A 206 3.08 -32.26 7.64
C VAL A 206 2.53 -32.45 9.05
N ASN A 207 2.09 -31.39 9.72
CA ASN A 207 1.59 -31.48 11.10
C ASN A 207 0.27 -32.27 11.24
N GLN A 208 -0.54 -32.38 10.19
CA GLN A 208 -1.74 -33.23 10.20
C GLN A 208 -1.41 -34.73 10.18
N ILE A 209 -0.28 -35.11 9.59
CA ILE A 209 0.15 -36.53 9.49
C ILE A 209 0.68 -37.04 10.84
N TYR A 210 1.22 -36.16 11.68
CA TYR A 210 1.90 -36.53 12.93
C TYR A 210 1.09 -36.26 14.21
N LYS A 211 -0.23 -35.99 14.13
CA LYS A 211 -1.05 -35.95 15.35
C LYS A 211 -1.27 -37.39 15.85
N PRO A 212 -0.67 -37.81 16.98
CA PRO A 212 -0.98 -39.10 17.58
C PRO A 212 -2.47 -39.12 17.94
N SER A 213 -3.15 -40.19 17.52
CA SER A 213 -4.54 -40.50 17.86
C SER A 213 -4.73 -40.75 19.34
#